data_AF-A0A7H8M7E9-F1
#
_entry.id   AF-A0A7H8M7E9-F1
#
_cell.length_a   1.000
_cell.length_b   1.000
_cell.length_c   1.000
_cell.angle_alpha   90.00
_cell.angle_beta   90.00
_cell.angle_gamma   90.00
#
_symmetry.space_group_name_H-M   'P 1'
#
loop_
_entity.id
_entity.type
_entity.pdbx_description
1 polymer ?
#
loop_
_entity_poly.entity_id
_entity_poly.type
_entity_poly.pdbx_seq_one_letter_code
_entity_poly.pdbx_strand_id
1 'polypeptide(L)'
;MGAAATPVEPLSWWVAAICFGMCFIGFFLRFAYRRKGRFAETWLRHQYFNENLSPVIRCAPLNLVPTSSVFALWGVVAVLSHLPGNDFTDYGIAILAVLSAIAAAIAVKRHLSGYPDRVKPRWLLDEERKRKISME
;
A
#
# COMPACT_ATOMS: atom_id res chain seq x y z
N MET A 1 -4.07 35.39 24.69
CA MET A 1 -4.08 33.99 24.21
C MET A 1 -4.79 33.96 22.88
N GLY A 2 -4.04 33.96 21.78
CA GLY A 2 -4.57 33.83 20.43
C GLY A 2 -3.51 33.09 19.64
N ALA A 3 -3.57 31.77 19.64
CA ALA A 3 -2.77 30.99 18.72
C ALA A 3 -3.29 31.37 17.33
N ALA A 4 -2.49 32.13 16.59
CA ALA A 4 -2.74 32.37 15.18
C ALA A 4 -2.86 30.99 14.54
N ALA A 5 -4.07 30.63 14.11
CA ALA A 5 -4.28 29.46 13.27
C ALA A 5 -3.44 29.71 12.03
N THR A 6 -2.28 29.06 11.96
CA THR A 6 -1.44 29.11 10.77
C THR A 6 -2.31 28.60 9.63
N PRO A 7 -2.59 29.39 8.59
CA PRO A 7 -3.36 28.91 7.46
C PRO A 7 -2.61 27.71 6.91
N VAL A 8 -3.19 26.52 7.06
CA VAL A 8 -2.62 25.30 6.53
C VAL A 8 -2.82 25.41 5.02
N GLU A 9 -1.74 25.68 4.28
CA GLU A 9 -1.85 25.74 2.83
C GLU A 9 -2.36 24.40 2.31
N PRO A 10 -3.33 24.41 1.37
CA PRO A 10 -3.86 23.19 0.79
C PRO A 10 -2.72 22.41 0.10
N LEU A 11 -2.73 21.08 0.26
CA LEU A 11 -1.83 20.21 -0.49
C LEU A 11 -2.05 20.43 -1.98
N SER A 12 -0.99 20.42 -2.79
CA SER A 12 -1.13 20.58 -4.24
C SER A 12 -2.02 19.49 -4.86
N TRP A 13 -2.87 19.83 -5.83
CA TRP A 13 -3.64 18.86 -6.64
C TRP A 13 -2.77 17.76 -7.26
N TRP A 14 -1.49 18.03 -7.52
CA TRP A 14 -0.54 17.02 -7.98
C TRP A 14 -0.33 15.90 -6.96
N VAL A 15 -0.37 16.20 -5.66
CA VAL A 15 -0.29 15.19 -4.59
C VAL A 15 -1.48 14.24 -4.70
N ALA A 16 -2.70 14.78 -4.86
CA ALA A 16 -3.89 13.95 -5.06
C ALA A 16 -3.77 13.08 -6.32
N ALA A 17 -3.33 13.67 -7.45
CA ALA A 17 -3.14 12.94 -8.70
C ALA A 17 -2.12 11.80 -8.58
N ILE A 18 -0.96 12.05 -7.94
CA ILE A 18 0.08 11.04 -7.71
C ILE A 18 -0.44 9.95 -6.77
N CYS A 19 -1.10 10.32 -5.67
CA CYS A 19 -1.68 9.40 -4.71
C CYS A 19 -2.72 8.48 -5.35
N PHE A 20 -3.69 9.04 -6.09
CA PHE A 20 -4.69 8.23 -6.79
C PHE A 20 -4.09 7.40 -7.93
N GLY A 21 -3.10 7.94 -8.66
CA GLY A 21 -2.36 7.18 -9.67
C GLY A 21 -1.64 5.97 -9.08
N MET A 22 -0.93 6.15 -7.98
CA MET A 22 -0.25 5.06 -7.25
C MET A 22 -1.22 4.05 -6.67
N CYS A 23 -2.35 4.51 -6.13
CA CYS A 23 -3.43 3.63 -5.68
C CYS A 23 -3.97 2.79 -6.84
N PHE A 24 -4.28 3.42 -7.98
CA PHE A 24 -4.79 2.77 -9.17
C PHE A 24 -3.80 1.72 -9.70
N ILE A 25 -2.52 2.07 -9.79
CA ILE A 25 -1.44 1.14 -10.17
C ILE A 25 -1.41 -0.05 -9.21
N GLY A 26 -1.41 0.19 -7.90
CA GLY A 26 -1.39 -0.87 -6.89
C GLY A 26 -2.58 -1.82 -6.98
N PHE A 27 -3.80 -1.29 -7.17
CA PHE A 27 -5.00 -2.10 -7.36
C PHE A 27 -5.00 -2.85 -8.70
N PHE A 28 -4.56 -2.21 -9.78
CA PHE A 28 -4.48 -2.81 -11.11
C PHE A 28 -3.48 -3.97 -11.11
N LEU A 29 -2.29 -3.79 -10.54
CA LEU A 29 -1.33 -4.88 -10.35
C LEU A 29 -1.91 -6.00 -9.49
N ARG A 30 -2.64 -5.70 -8.42
CA ARG A 30 -3.30 -6.73 -7.60
C ARG A 30 -4.37 -7.49 -8.38
N PHE A 31 -5.12 -6.82 -9.24
CA PHE A 31 -6.15 -7.45 -10.05
C PHE A 31 -5.53 -8.32 -11.16
N ALA A 32 -4.53 -7.80 -11.87
CA ALA A 32 -3.71 -8.56 -12.81
C ALA A 32 -3.05 -9.78 -12.14
N TYR A 33 -2.64 -9.65 -10.88
CA TYR A 33 -2.10 -10.73 -10.06
C TYR A 33 -3.12 -11.82 -9.74
N ARG A 34 -4.37 -11.46 -9.38
CA ARG A 34 -5.42 -12.44 -9.08
C ARG A 34 -6.00 -13.09 -10.33
N ARG A 35 -6.05 -12.39 -11.45
CA ARG A 35 -6.69 -12.84 -12.68
C ARG A 35 -5.69 -13.58 -13.59
N LYS A 36 -5.14 -14.71 -13.11
CA LYS A 36 -4.42 -15.74 -13.90
C LYS A 36 -3.51 -15.20 -15.02
N GLY A 37 -2.67 -14.19 -14.75
CA GLY A 37 -1.69 -13.73 -15.73
C GLY A 37 -0.39 -14.50 -15.56
N ARG A 38 -0.01 -15.38 -16.49
CA ARG A 38 1.35 -15.96 -16.59
C ARG A 38 2.44 -14.92 -16.37
N PHE A 39 2.17 -13.67 -16.72
CA PHE A 39 3.06 -12.53 -16.53
C PHE A 39 3.32 -12.18 -15.05
N ALA A 40 2.26 -12.14 -14.23
CA ALA A 40 2.38 -11.85 -12.81
C ALA A 40 3.03 -13.02 -12.04
N GLU A 41 2.76 -14.25 -12.47
CA GLU A 41 3.42 -15.46 -11.97
C GLU A 41 4.92 -15.45 -12.29
N THR A 42 5.29 -15.19 -13.56
CA THR A 42 6.70 -15.11 -13.99
C THR A 42 7.44 -13.98 -13.28
N TRP A 43 6.81 -12.81 -13.15
CA TRP A 43 7.41 -11.65 -12.50
C TRP A 43 7.57 -11.84 -10.99
N LEU A 44 6.56 -12.38 -10.27
CA LEU A 44 6.74 -12.74 -8.86
C LEU A 44 7.79 -13.81 -8.69
N ARG A 45 7.79 -14.86 -9.53
CA ARG A 45 8.76 -15.95 -9.43
C ARG A 45 10.18 -15.42 -9.61
N HIS A 46 10.37 -14.47 -10.53
CA HIS A 46 11.64 -13.82 -10.75
C HIS A 46 12.07 -12.90 -9.59
N GLN A 47 11.13 -12.19 -8.96
CA GLN A 47 11.43 -11.28 -7.85
C GLN A 47 11.57 -12.01 -6.51
N TYR A 48 10.63 -12.88 -6.18
CA TYR A 48 10.49 -13.57 -4.90
C TYR A 48 11.61 -14.59 -4.63
N PHE A 49 12.02 -15.35 -5.65
CA PHE A 49 13.10 -16.34 -5.54
C PHE A 49 14.49 -15.79 -5.89
N ASN A 50 14.61 -14.50 -6.21
CA ASN A 50 15.92 -13.92 -6.53
C ASN A 50 16.65 -13.53 -5.25
N GLU A 51 17.63 -14.36 -4.91
CA GLU A 51 18.46 -14.21 -3.72
C GLU A 51 19.34 -12.93 -3.71
N ASN A 52 19.48 -12.26 -4.85
CA ASN A 52 20.24 -11.01 -4.97
C ASN A 52 19.39 -9.76 -4.66
N LEU A 53 18.06 -9.89 -4.56
CA LEU A 53 17.19 -8.77 -4.23
C LEU A 53 17.00 -8.63 -2.71
N SER A 54 16.86 -7.40 -2.22
CA SER A 54 16.49 -7.16 -0.83
C SER A 54 15.12 -7.82 -0.51
N PRO A 55 14.92 -8.39 0.69
CA PRO A 55 13.63 -8.96 1.12
C PRO A 55 12.44 -8.02 0.91
N VAL A 56 12.69 -6.71 0.97
CA VAL A 56 11.71 -5.64 0.70
C VAL A 56 11.16 -5.73 -0.72
N ILE A 57 12.05 -5.89 -1.68
CA ILE A 57 11.75 -5.87 -3.10
C ILE A 57 11.11 -7.21 -3.50
N ARG A 58 11.59 -8.32 -2.94
CA ARG A 58 11.02 -9.67 -3.15
C ARG A 58 9.54 -9.74 -2.79
N CYS A 59 9.17 -9.06 -1.72
CA CYS A 59 7.82 -9.11 -1.15
C CYS A 59 6.95 -7.88 -1.48
N ALA A 60 7.47 -6.89 -2.20
CA ALA A 60 6.73 -5.73 -2.66
C ALA A 60 5.37 -6.06 -3.31
N PRO A 61 5.23 -7.13 -4.13
CA PRO A 61 3.96 -7.46 -4.77
C PRO A 61 2.86 -7.86 -3.78
N LEU A 62 3.25 -8.46 -2.65
CA LEU A 62 2.32 -8.93 -1.63
C LEU A 62 1.83 -7.78 -0.73
N ASN A 63 2.56 -6.66 -0.70
CA ASN A 63 2.21 -5.44 0.03
C ASN A 63 1.48 -4.39 -0.82
N LEU A 64 1.19 -4.65 -2.10
CA LEU A 64 0.52 -3.69 -2.99
C LEU A 64 -0.79 -3.14 -2.41
N VAL A 65 -1.51 -3.97 -1.65
CA VAL A 65 -2.83 -3.63 -1.10
C VAL A 65 -2.74 -2.62 0.05
N PRO A 66 -2.06 -2.92 1.17
CA PRO A 66 -1.94 -1.94 2.24
C PRO A 66 -1.22 -0.68 1.74
N THR A 67 -0.22 -0.81 0.88
CA THR A 67 0.46 0.34 0.26
C THR A 67 -0.48 1.19 -0.60
N SER A 68 -1.29 0.58 -1.48
CA SER A 68 -2.30 1.31 -2.27
C SER A 68 -3.37 1.98 -1.40
N SER A 69 -3.71 1.38 -0.27
CA SER A 69 -4.68 1.95 0.68
C SER A 69 -4.14 3.20 1.36
N VAL A 70 -2.85 3.22 1.71
CA VAL A 70 -2.16 4.43 2.22
C VAL A 70 -2.24 5.54 1.19
N PHE A 71 -1.92 5.26 -0.08
CA PHE A 71 -2.01 6.26 -1.14
C PHE A 71 -3.44 6.74 -1.40
N ALA A 72 -4.44 5.85 -1.31
CA ALA A 72 -5.84 6.25 -1.42
C ALA A 72 -6.24 7.23 -0.31
N LEU A 73 -5.90 6.93 0.94
CA LEU A 73 -6.23 7.75 2.11
C LEU A 73 -5.55 9.13 2.01
N TRP A 74 -4.29 9.17 1.62
CA TRP A 74 -3.58 10.43 1.39
C TRP A 74 -4.11 11.23 0.19
N GLY A 75 -4.58 10.55 -0.86
CA GLY A 75 -5.28 11.19 -1.96
C GLY A 75 -6.56 11.89 -1.49
N VAL A 76 -7.34 11.25 -0.61
CA VAL A 76 -8.53 11.86 -0.02
C VAL A 76 -8.17 13.01 0.91
N VAL A 77 -7.10 12.90 1.72
CA VAL A 77 -6.59 14.02 2.54
C VAL A 77 -6.23 15.22 1.67
N ALA A 78 -5.55 15.01 0.54
CA ALA A 78 -5.20 16.07 -0.39
C ALA A 78 -6.44 16.71 -1.06
N VAL A 79 -7.52 15.96 -1.27
CA VAL A 79 -8.79 16.53 -1.74
C VAL A 79 -9.47 17.34 -0.63
N LEU A 80 -9.54 16.79 0.58
CA LEU A 80 -10.15 17.47 1.73
C LEU A 80 -9.45 18.77 2.09
N SER A 81 -8.13 18.87 1.90
CA SER A 81 -7.39 20.11 2.18
C SER A 81 -7.81 21.28 1.29
N HIS A 82 -8.49 21.04 0.16
CA HIS A 82 -9.02 22.09 -0.71
C HIS A 82 -10.44 22.54 -0.34
N LEU A 83 -11.11 21.84 0.57
CA LEU A 83 -12.43 22.22 1.07
C LEU A 83 -12.30 23.35 2.10
N PRO A 84 -13.34 24.19 2.26
CA PRO A 84 -13.33 25.22 3.30
C PRO A 84 -13.16 24.59 4.68
N GLY A 85 -12.19 25.09 5.44
CA GLY A 85 -11.86 24.60 6.78
C GLY A 85 -13.05 24.71 7.72
N ASN A 86 -13.44 23.59 8.31
CA ASN A 86 -14.41 23.48 9.38
C ASN A 86 -14.09 22.24 10.23
N ASP A 87 -14.74 22.11 11.39
CA ASP A 87 -14.49 21.00 12.30
C ASP A 87 -14.63 19.63 11.60
N PHE A 88 -15.57 19.49 10.65
CA PHE A 88 -15.78 18.23 9.92
C PHE A 88 -14.61 17.88 8.98
N THR A 89 -14.03 18.85 8.26
CA THR A 89 -12.86 18.61 7.41
C THR A 89 -11.64 18.25 8.24
N ASP A 90 -11.46 18.90 9.39
CA ASP A 90 -10.33 18.68 10.29
C ASP A 90 -10.41 17.30 10.95
N TYR A 91 -11.58 16.91 11.49
CA TYR A 91 -11.82 15.55 11.97
C TYR A 91 -11.67 14.51 10.86
N GLY A 92 -12.12 14.83 9.65
CA GLY A 92 -11.97 13.96 8.48
C GLY A 92 -10.51 13.68 8.15
N ILE A 93 -9.67 14.71 8.07
CA ILE A 93 -8.23 14.58 7.82
C ILE A 93 -7.56 13.79 8.95
N ALA A 94 -7.90 14.07 10.21
CA ALA A 94 -7.34 13.36 11.37
C ALA A 94 -7.66 11.85 11.34
N ILE A 95 -8.92 11.50 11.06
CA ILE A 95 -9.35 10.09 10.95
C ILE A 95 -8.61 9.39 9.79
N LEU A 96 -8.52 10.03 8.63
CA LEU A 96 -7.82 9.47 7.48
C LEU A 96 -6.31 9.26 7.75
N ALA A 97 -5.68 10.19 8.47
CA ALA A 97 -4.28 10.06 8.87
C ALA A 97 -4.07 8.86 9.82
N VAL A 98 -4.96 8.67 10.80
CA VAL A 98 -4.93 7.50 11.70
C VAL A 98 -5.13 6.20 10.91
N LEU A 99 -6.12 6.14 10.03
CA LEU A 99 -6.34 4.97 9.16
C LEU A 99 -5.14 4.69 8.26
N SER A 100 -4.49 5.73 7.75
CA SER A 100 -3.28 5.60 6.94
C SER A 100 -2.13 5.03 7.76
N ALA A 101 -1.94 5.48 9.01
CA ALA A 101 -0.92 4.95 9.91
C ALA A 101 -1.17 3.46 10.22
N ILE A 102 -2.42 3.05 10.43
CA ILE A 102 -2.79 1.64 10.63
C ILE A 102 -2.46 0.82 9.38
N ALA A 103 -2.82 1.30 8.18
CA ALA A 103 -2.51 0.62 6.93
C ALA A 103 -1.00 0.48 6.69
N ALA A 104 -0.22 1.52 6.99
CA ALA A 104 1.23 1.49 6.94
C ALA A 104 1.82 0.51 7.96
N ALA A 105 1.33 0.50 9.21
CA ALA A 105 1.75 -0.43 10.24
C ALA A 105 1.48 -1.89 9.83
N ILE A 106 0.35 -2.17 9.16
CA ILE A 106 0.06 -3.49 8.61
C ILE A 106 1.06 -3.87 7.50
N ALA A 107 1.40 -2.93 6.59
CA ALA A 107 2.40 -3.16 5.54
C ALA A 107 3.78 -3.48 6.14
N VAL A 108 4.21 -2.70 7.14
CA VAL A 108 5.48 -2.89 7.85
C VAL A 108 5.48 -4.19 8.64
N LYS A 109 4.40 -4.52 9.36
CA LYS A 109 4.29 -5.79 10.09
C LYS A 109 4.39 -6.99 9.17
N ARG A 110 3.68 -6.97 8.03
CA ARG A 110 3.79 -8.03 7.00
C ARG A 110 5.19 -8.11 6.38
N HIS A 111 5.90 -6.99 6.39
CA HIS A 111 7.26 -6.94 5.89
C HIS A 111 8.27 -7.55 6.89
N LEU A 112 8.10 -7.30 8.19
CA LEU A 112 9.02 -7.77 9.25
C LEU A 112 8.73 -9.20 9.72
N SER A 113 7.46 -9.61 9.78
CA SER A 113 7.04 -10.91 10.35
C SER A 113 6.75 -11.97 9.30
N GLY A 114 7.13 -11.73 8.04
CA GLY A 114 6.78 -12.61 6.92
C GLY A 114 5.30 -12.53 6.50
N TYR A 115 4.97 -13.20 5.41
CA TYR A 115 3.62 -13.21 4.84
C TYR A 115 2.87 -14.46 5.26
N PRO A 116 1.72 -14.34 5.94
CA PRO A 116 0.93 -15.51 6.30
C PRO A 116 0.35 -16.17 5.04
N ASP A 117 0.33 -17.49 5.01
CA ASP A 117 -0.07 -18.30 3.85
C ASP A 117 -1.44 -17.93 3.28
N ARG A 118 -2.37 -17.50 4.13
CA ARG A 118 -3.71 -17.03 3.72
C ARG A 118 -3.70 -15.82 2.76
N VAL A 119 -2.61 -15.06 2.72
CA VAL A 119 -2.46 -13.87 1.86
C VAL A 119 -1.70 -14.20 0.58
N LYS A 120 -0.84 -15.23 0.61
CA LYS A 120 -0.13 -15.74 -0.55
C LYS A 120 -1.12 -16.44 -1.50
N PRO A 121 -0.96 -16.31 -2.83
CA PRO A 121 -1.76 -17.06 -3.77
C PRO A 121 -1.35 -18.54 -3.73
N ARG A 122 -2.30 -19.43 -4.00
CA ARG A 122 -2.09 -20.88 -3.92
C ARG A 122 -0.88 -21.38 -4.72
N TRP A 123 -0.67 -20.85 -5.91
CA TRP A 123 0.46 -21.25 -6.76
C TRP A 123 1.83 -20.95 -6.12
N LEU A 124 1.94 -19.86 -5.34
CA LEU A 124 3.19 -19.50 -4.65
C LEU A 124 3.46 -20.46 -3.49
N LEU A 125 2.42 -20.83 -2.74
CA LEU A 125 2.50 -21.85 -1.69
C LEU A 125 2.88 -23.22 -2.26
N ASP A 126 2.31 -23.59 -3.40
CA ASP A 126 2.63 -24.85 -4.08
C ASP A 126 4.10 -24.87 -4.54
N GLU A 127 4.66 -23.73 -4.95
CA GLU A 127 6.07 -23.60 -5.30
C GLU A 127 7.01 -23.60 -4.10
N GLU A 128 6.68 -22.88 -3.02
CA GLU A 128 7.43 -22.91 -1.76
C GLU A 128 7.53 -24.35 -1.23
N ARG A 129 6.39 -25.08 -1.26
CA ARG A 129 6.34 -26.50 -0.88
C ARG A 129 7.18 -27.39 -1.79
N LYS A 130 7.15 -27.18 -3.11
CA LYS A 130 7.99 -27.93 -4.06
C LYS A 130 9.48 -27.67 -3.86
N ARG A 131 9.86 -26.44 -3.53
CA ARG A 131 11.26 -26.03 -3.34
C ARG A 131 11.77 -26.26 -1.90
N LYS A 132 10.92 -26.75 -0.99
CA LYS A 132 11.21 -26.88 0.46
C LYS A 132 11.69 -25.57 1.09
N ILE A 133 11.21 -24.43 0.60
CA ILE A 133 11.53 -23.11 1.14
C ILE A 133 10.47 -22.80 2.20
N SER A 134 10.86 -22.85 3.47
CA SER A 134 10.04 -22.37 4.59
C SER A 134 10.50 -20.95 4.93
N MET A 135 9.73 -19.95 4.53
CA MET A 135 9.85 -18.62 5.12
C MET A 135 8.97 -18.60 6.37
N GLU A 136 9.51 -19.10 7.49
CA GLU A 136 9.00 -18.77 8.83
C GLU A 136 9.31 -17.32 9.18
#